data_AF-A0A4Y7RTX2-F1
#
_entry.id   AF-A0A4Y7RTX2-F1
#
_cell.length_a   1.000
_cell.length_b   1.000
_cell.length_c   1.000
_cell.angle_alpha   90.00
_cell.angle_beta   90.00
_cell.angle_gamma   90.00
#
_symmetry.space_group_name_H-M   'P 1'
#
loop_
_entity.id
_entity.type
_entity.pdbx_description
1 polymer ?
#
loop_
_entity_poly.entity_id
_entity_poly.type
_entity_poly.pdbx_seq_one_letter_code
_entity_poly.pdbx_strand_id
1 'polypeptide(L)' 'MAVTARTLRMVFLNQAGKNVTITLDNPRSDVTTAQVQTAMDLVIARNIFTSTGGDLVSKQDIKIIDSTTDDLYDPPA' A
#
# COMPACT_ATOMS: atom_id res chain seq x y z
N MET A 1 -14.36 14.74 -15.91
CA MET A 1 -15.07 14.18 -14.72
C MET A 1 -14.04 13.97 -13.63
N ALA A 2 -14.33 14.32 -12.38
CA ALA A 2 -13.40 14.08 -11.28
C ALA A 2 -13.28 12.56 -11.05
N VAL A 3 -12.07 12.00 -11.18
CA VAL A 3 -11.81 10.59 -10.86
C VAL A 3 -11.16 10.54 -9.49
N THR A 4 -11.84 9.90 -8.54
CA THR A 4 -11.29 9.61 -7.21
C THR A 4 -10.71 8.20 -7.21
N ALA A 5 -9.40 8.09 -6.98
CA ALA A 5 -8.73 6.81 -6.77
C ALA A 5 -8.16 6.75 -5.35
N ARG A 6 -8.30 5.59 -4.71
CA ARG A 6 -7.77 5.32 -3.38
C ARG A 6 -6.74 4.21 -3.48
N THR A 7 -5.56 4.44 -2.93
CA THR A 7 -4.48 3.45 -2.90
C THR A 7 -3.98 3.28 -1.48
N LEU A 8 -4.00 2.05 -0.99
CA LEU A 8 -3.39 1.69 0.28
C LEU A 8 -1.91 1.35 0.05
N ARG A 9 -1.03 2.14 0.65
CA ARG A 9 0.41 1.93 0.62
C ARG A 9 0.91 1.40 1.96
N MET A 10 1.55 0.26 1.92
CA MET A 10 2.12 -0.43 3.07
C MET A 10 3.64 -0.52 2.87
N VAL A 11 4.41 -0.09 3.86
CA VAL A 11 5.87 -0.16 3.83
C VAL A 11 6.35 -1.07 4.95
N PHE A 12 7.20 -2.01 4.58
CA PHE A 12 7.80 -3.01 5.44
C PHE A 12 9.32 -2.84 5.42
N LEU A 13 9.97 -3.23 6.50
CA LEU A 13 11.41 -3.40 6.55
C LEU A 13 11.74 -4.88 6.36
N ASN A 14 12.73 -5.19 5.54
CA ASN A 14 13.25 -6.55 5.42
C ASN A 14 14.48 -6.79 6.30
N GLN A 15 14.94 -8.04 6.38
CA GLN A 15 16.12 -8.45 7.15
C GLN A 15 17.38 -7.66 6.78
N ALA A 16 17.53 -7.25 5.52
CA ALA A 16 18.65 -6.43 5.06
C ALA A 16 18.49 -4.92 5.37
N GLY A 17 17.45 -4.52 6.13
CA GLY A 17 17.19 -3.12 6.47
C GLY A 17 16.70 -2.27 5.30
N LYS A 18 16.20 -2.88 4.22
CA LYS A 18 15.62 -2.18 3.08
C LYS A 18 14.10 -2.09 3.19
N ASN A 19 13.57 -0.99 2.69
CA ASN A 19 12.13 -0.73 2.68
C ASN A 19 11.48 -1.42 1.48
N VAL A 20 10.50 -2.28 1.75
CA VAL A 20 9.65 -2.94 0.76
C VAL A 20 8.30 -2.25 0.77
N THR A 21 7.90 -1.67 -0.35
CA THR A 21 6.58 -1.04 -0.50
C THR A 21 5.63 -1.99 -1.21
N ILE A 22 4.47 -2.24 -0.61
CA ILE A 22 3.34 -2.95 -1.20
C ILE A 22 2.20 -1.93 -1.36
N THR A 23 1.71 -1.77 -2.59
CA THR A 23 0.56 -0.92 -2.90
C THR A 23 -0.63 -1.78 -3.28
N LEU A 24 -1.80 -1.41 -2.76
CA LEU A 24 -3.08 -2.03 -3.08
C LEU A 24 -4.01 -0.93 -3.61
N ASP A 25 -4.37 -1.04 -4.87
CA ASP A 25 -5.32 -0.14 -5.50
C ASP A 25 -6.75 -0.53 -5.13
N ASN A 26 -7.61 0.47 -4.96
CA ASN A 26 -9.00 0.33 -4.54
C ASN A 26 -9.15 -0.50 -3.26
N PRO A 27 -8.51 -0.11 -2.14
CA PRO A 27 -8.72 -0.78 -0.88
C PRO A 27 -10.19 -0.63 -0.47
N ARG A 28 -10.70 -1.63 0.24
CA ARG A 28 -12.06 -1.62 0.79
C ARG A 28 -12.33 -0.32 1.54
N SER A 29 -13.51 0.26 1.34
CA SER A 29 -13.88 1.57 1.93
C SER A 29 -13.91 1.54 3.46
N ASP A 30 -14.25 0.40 4.05
CA ASP A 30 -14.33 0.13 5.49
C ASP A 30 -13.00 -0.32 6.12
N VAL A 31 -11.89 -0.23 5.37
CA VAL A 31 -10.58 -0.63 5.90
C VAL A 31 -10.17 0.28 7.06
N THR A 32 -9.91 -0.34 8.21
CA THR A 32 -9.40 0.34 9.41
C THR A 32 -7.91 0.11 9.58
N THR A 33 -7.23 1.02 10.27
CA THR A 33 -5.80 0.88 10.58
C THR A 33 -5.48 -0.45 11.27
N ALA A 34 -6.33 -0.92 12.19
CA ALA A 34 -6.15 -2.19 12.89
C ALA A 34 -6.20 -3.40 11.96
N GLN A 35 -7.11 -3.41 10.99
CA GLN A 35 -7.20 -4.48 9.98
C GLN A 35 -5.98 -4.49 9.08
N VAL A 36 -5.49 -3.31 8.64
CA VAL A 36 -4.26 -3.24 7.84
C VAL A 36 -3.06 -3.72 8.63
N GLN A 37 -2.94 -3.32 9.90
CA GLN A 37 -1.87 -3.81 10.76
C GLN A 37 -1.92 -5.33 10.93
N THR A 38 -3.11 -5.90 11.14
CA THR A 38 -3.28 -7.36 11.22
C THR A 38 -2.89 -8.05 9.91
N ALA A 39 -3.25 -7.46 8.77
CA ALA A 39 -2.84 -7.97 7.46
C ALA A 39 -1.32 -7.88 7.27
N MET A 40 -0.69 -6.77 7.67
CA MET A 40 0.77 -6.63 7.67
C MET A 40 1.46 -7.67 8.56
N ASP A 41 0.93 -7.90 9.76
CA ASP A 41 1.47 -8.89 10.70
C ASP A 41 1.32 -10.30 10.12
N LEU A 42 0.21 -10.60 9.45
CA LEU A 42 0.02 -11.85 8.73
C LEU A 42 1.00 -11.98 7.57
N VAL A 43 1.25 -10.92 6.81
CA VAL A 43 2.21 -10.89 5.70
C VAL A 43 3.63 -11.21 6.20
N ILE A 44 4.05 -10.62 7.32
CA ILE A 44 5.32 -10.91 7.99
C ILE A 44 5.35 -12.35 8.51
N ALA A 45 4.31 -12.78 9.22
CA ALA A 45 4.24 -14.12 9.82
C ALA A 45 4.20 -15.25 8.79
N ARG A 46 3.52 -15.02 7.65
CA ARG A 46 3.48 -15.97 6.53
C ARG A 46 4.78 -16.01 5.76
N ASN A 47 5.55 -14.92 5.80
CA ASN A 47 6.81 -14.79 5.08
C ASN A 47 6.72 -15.24 3.60
N ILE A 48 5.58 -14.97 2.97
CA ILE A 48 5.27 -15.40 1.59
C ILE A 48 5.79 -14.41 0.55
N PHE A 49 6.26 -13.24 0.98
CA PHE A 49 6.78 -12.20 0.10
C PHE A 49 8.30 -12.22 0.13
N THR A 50 8.91 -12.74 -0.92
CA THR A 50 10.35 -12.70 -1.12
C THR A 50 10.77 -11.31 -1.57
N SER A 51 11.60 -10.62 -0.79
CA SER A 51 12.24 -9.37 -1.19
C SER A 51 13.72 -9.60 -1.52
N THR A 52 14.33 -8.69 -2.28
CA THR A 52 15.76 -8.76 -2.61
C THR A 52 16.69 -8.66 -1.40
N GLY A 53 16.17 -8.31 -0.22
CA GLY A 53 16.91 -8.25 1.04
C GLY A 53 16.41 -9.23 2.10
N GLY A 54 15.80 -10.35 1.68
CA GLY A 54 15.30 -11.40 2.57
C GLY A 54 13.87 -11.17 3.04
N ASP A 55 13.57 -11.75 4.20
CA ASP A 55 12.22 -11.80 4.77
C ASP A 55 11.77 -10.43 5.27
N LEU A 56 10.46 -10.20 5.28
CA LEU A 56 9.87 -9.02 5.91
C LEU A 56 9.93 -9.18 7.43
N VAL A 57 10.56 -8.24 8.15
CA VAL A 57 10.78 -8.34 9.61
C VAL A 57 9.93 -7.39 10.43
N SER A 58 9.58 -6.23 9.87
CA SER A 58 8.78 -5.24 10.58
C SER A 58 7.92 -4.38 9.67
N LYS A 59 6.85 -3.84 10.23
CA LYS A 59 6.03 -2.79 9.62
C LYS A 59 6.67 -1.43 9.86
N GLN A 60 6.85 -0.66 8.79
CA GLN A 60 7.56 0.62 8.84
C GLN A 60 6.61 1.80 8.65
N ASP A 61 5.65 1.69 7.72
CA ASP A 61 4.70 2.75 7.43
C ASP A 61 3.40 2.19 6.81
N ILE A 62 2.28 2.85 7.06
CA ILE A 62 0.99 2.55 6.42
C ILE A 62 0.33 3.87 6.08
N LYS A 63 -0.03 4.06 4.81
CA LYS A 63 -0.66 5.27 4.32
C LYS A 63 -1.78 4.94 3.36
N ILE A 64 -2.89 5.65 3.51
CA ILE A 64 -3.95 5.70 2.50
C ILE A 64 -3.72 6.95 1.70
N ILE A 65 -3.65 6.80 0.38
CA ILE A 65 -3.48 7.87 -0.58
C ILE A 65 -4.80 8.01 -1.32
N ASP A 66 -5.51 9.11 -1.07
CA ASP A 66 -6.69 9.50 -1.82
C ASP A 66 -6.26 10.53 -2.87
N SER A 67 -6.31 10.14 -4.15
CA SER A 67 -6.00 11.02 -5.28
C SER A 67 -7.30 11.41 -5.99
N THR A 68 -7.51 12.71 -6.17
CA THR A 68 -8.59 13.26 -6.99
C THR A 68 -7.96 13.88 -8.22
N THR A 69 -8.32 13.38 -9.40
CA THR A 69 -7.86 13.91 -10.68
C THR A 69 -9.01 14.69 -11.31
N ASP A 70 -8.84 16.01 -11.39
CA ASP A 70 -9.70 16.89 -12.18
C ASP A 70 -9.09 17.08 -13.55
N ASP A 71 -9.75 16.52 -14.55
CA ASP A 71 -9.42 16.80 -15.94
C ASP A 71 -9.96 18.18 -16.31
N LEU A 72 -9.04 19.13 -16.52
CA LEU A 72 -9.33 20.52 -16.84
C LEU A 72 -9.32 20.79 -18.36
N TYR A 73 -8.90 19.84 -19.18
CA TYR A 73 -8.79 20.05 -20.63
C TYR A 73 -8.85 18.72 -21.40
N ASP A 74 -9.96 18.54 -22.12
CA ASP A 74 -10.12 17.47 -23.10
C ASP A 74 -9.86 18.02 -24.51
N PRO A 75 -8.76 17.65 -25.20
CA PRO A 75 -8.51 18.12 -26.55
C PRO A 75 -9.57 17.57 -27.52
N PRO A 76 -10.11 18.40 -28.43
CA PRO A 76 -11.06 17.92 -29.44
C PRO A 76 -10.38 16.89 -30.36
N ALA A 77 -11.09 15.79 -30.62
CA ALA A 77 -10.69 14.69 -31.50
C ALA A 77 -10.55 15.11 -32.97
#